data_AF-A0A966ES35-F1
#
_entry.id   AF-A0A966ES35-F1
#
_cell.length_a   1.000
_cell.length_b   1.000
_cell.length_c   1.000
_cell.angle_alpha   90.00
_cell.angle_beta   90.00
_cell.angle_gamma   90.00
#
_symmetry.space_group_name_H-M   'P 1'
#
loop_
_entity.id
_entity.type
_entity.pdbx_description
1 polymer ?
#
loop_
_entity_poly.entity_id
_entity_poly.type
_entity_poly.pdbx_seq_one_letter_code
_entity_poly.pdbx_strand_id
1 'polypeptide(L)'
;MLKVGIVGLPNAGKSTLFNALIDKPKAMVAAHPFTTIDKNIGVVNVPDETLFQLAKIEKIDKVTPTTITFVDIAGLIKGASQGEGLGNQFLHHIREVDLILHLVRFFKDEKVAHVHAKIDPEEDLAVVNEELLLADLQSLEKKSKTEKISTEQQQLINKVRDWLNQGKQASQIFLTNEEREFIKTLNLLTTKKQFLIANIGEEEINQPAKEINRQLILSVCAQL
;
A
#
# COMPACT_ATOMS: atom_id res chain seq x y z
N MET A 1 8.97 -11.35 -7.32
CA MET A 1 7.85 -10.76 -8.07
C MET A 1 7.34 -9.60 -7.24
N LEU A 2 7.17 -8.41 -7.84
CA LEU A 2 6.77 -7.21 -7.09
C LEU A 2 5.34 -7.38 -6.57
N LYS A 3 5.17 -7.23 -5.25
CA LYS A 3 3.87 -7.24 -4.57
C LYS A 3 3.44 -5.84 -4.17
N VAL A 4 2.22 -5.46 -4.56
CA VAL A 4 1.61 -4.16 -4.29
C VAL A 4 0.38 -4.37 -3.40
N GLY A 5 0.38 -3.79 -2.20
CA GLY A 5 -0.76 -3.84 -1.29
C GLY A 5 -1.68 -2.64 -1.47
N ILE A 6 -2.97 -2.86 -1.69
CA ILE A 6 -3.98 -1.81 -1.77
C ILE A 6 -4.49 -1.53 -0.35
N VAL A 7 -4.26 -0.33 0.16
CA VAL A 7 -4.67 0.09 1.51
C VAL A 7 -5.56 1.33 1.45
N GLY A 8 -6.27 1.60 2.53
CA GLY A 8 -7.20 2.71 2.67
C GLY A 8 -8.30 2.38 3.67
N LEU A 9 -9.11 3.37 4.03
CA LEU A 9 -10.23 3.14 4.95
C LEU A 9 -11.25 2.12 4.40
N PRO A 10 -12.09 1.53 5.26
CA PRO A 10 -13.29 0.80 4.81
C PRO A 10 -14.10 1.62 3.82
N ASN A 11 -14.67 0.94 2.82
CA ASN A 11 -15.52 1.55 1.80
C ASN A 11 -14.84 2.64 0.93
N ALA A 12 -13.51 2.70 0.90
CA ALA A 12 -12.78 3.56 -0.03
C ALA A 12 -12.77 3.07 -1.50
N GLY A 13 -13.36 1.90 -1.80
CA GLY A 13 -13.37 1.28 -3.13
C GLY A 13 -12.19 0.34 -3.44
N LYS A 14 -11.50 -0.16 -2.40
CA LYS A 14 -10.31 -1.04 -2.53
C LYS A 14 -10.62 -2.32 -3.32
N SER A 15 -11.64 -3.07 -2.90
CA SER A 15 -12.02 -4.32 -3.55
C SER A 15 -12.57 -4.10 -4.96
N THR A 16 -13.28 -2.98 -5.21
CA THR A 16 -13.68 -2.60 -6.58
C THR A 16 -12.47 -2.36 -7.47
N LEU A 17 -11.49 -1.58 -7.00
CA LEU A 17 -10.26 -1.32 -7.75
C LEU A 17 -9.49 -2.62 -8.00
N PHE A 18 -9.36 -3.47 -6.98
CA PHE A 18 -8.72 -4.78 -7.08
C PHE A 18 -9.39 -5.66 -8.13
N ASN A 19 -10.72 -5.81 -8.07
CA ASN A 19 -11.48 -6.58 -9.05
C ASN A 19 -11.32 -5.99 -10.46
N ALA A 20 -11.39 -4.67 -10.61
CA ALA A 20 -11.19 -4.02 -11.91
C ALA A 20 -9.78 -4.22 -12.49
N LEU A 21 -8.75 -4.39 -11.64
CA LEU A 21 -7.40 -4.71 -12.08
C LEU A 21 -7.28 -6.17 -12.56
N ILE A 22 -8.05 -7.09 -11.95
CA ILE A 22 -8.01 -8.54 -12.24
C ILE A 22 -8.98 -8.94 -13.35
N ASP A 23 -10.14 -8.28 -13.47
CA ASP A 23 -11.16 -8.62 -14.47
C ASP A 23 -10.83 -8.08 -15.87
N LYS A 24 -9.80 -7.23 -16.00
CA LYS A 24 -9.31 -6.86 -17.32
C LYS A 24 -8.82 -8.12 -18.05
N PRO A 25 -9.21 -8.35 -19.33
CA PRO A 25 -9.02 -9.61 -20.07
C PRO A 25 -7.55 -10.03 -20.35
N LYS A 26 -6.58 -9.40 -19.70
CA LYS A 26 -5.15 -9.73 -19.72
C LYS A 26 -4.59 -10.16 -18.36
N ALA A 27 -5.36 -10.17 -17.29
CA ALA A 27 -4.93 -10.72 -16.00
C ALA A 27 -5.24 -12.23 -15.99
N MET A 28 -4.20 -13.04 -16.13
CA MET A 28 -4.34 -14.45 -15.80
C MET A 28 -4.32 -14.55 -14.28
N VAL A 29 -5.39 -15.09 -13.68
CA VAL A 29 -5.31 -15.72 -12.36
C VAL A 29 -4.46 -16.97 -12.54
N ALA A 30 -3.15 -16.79 -12.65
CA ALA A 30 -2.21 -17.88 -12.69
C ALA A 30 -2.17 -18.46 -11.28
N ALA A 31 -2.80 -19.62 -11.08
CA ALA A 31 -2.50 -20.46 -9.93
C ALA A 31 -1.03 -20.87 -10.08
N HIS A 32 -0.13 -20.16 -9.39
CA HIS A 32 1.23 -20.61 -9.25
C HIS A 32 1.20 -21.94 -8.49
N PRO A 33 1.78 -23.02 -9.01
CA PRO A 33 1.96 -24.23 -8.23
C PRO A 33 2.73 -23.82 -6.96
N PHE A 34 2.28 -24.27 -5.79
CA PHE A 34 2.85 -23.99 -4.47
C PHE A 34 2.43 -22.71 -3.72
N THR A 35 1.54 -21.86 -4.24
CA THR A 35 0.98 -20.74 -3.46
C THR A 35 -0.42 -21.05 -2.93
N THR A 36 -0.62 -20.95 -1.61
CA THR A 36 -1.96 -20.85 -1.03
C THR A 36 -2.65 -19.64 -1.66
N ILE A 37 -3.71 -19.86 -2.43
CA ILE A 37 -4.46 -18.77 -3.07
C ILE A 37 -5.24 -18.05 -1.98
N ASP A 38 -4.64 -17.03 -1.37
CA ASP A 38 -5.40 -16.07 -0.60
C ASP A 38 -6.36 -15.36 -1.55
N LYS A 39 -7.64 -15.31 -1.18
CA LYS A 39 -8.73 -14.75 -2.01
C LYS A 39 -8.55 -13.28 -2.41
N ASN A 40 -7.55 -12.63 -1.82
CA ASN A 40 -7.26 -11.22 -1.99
C ASN A 40 -5.94 -10.99 -2.75
N ILE A 41 -5.43 -11.96 -3.52
CA ILE A 41 -4.21 -11.80 -4.33
C ILE A 41 -4.55 -11.96 -5.82
N GLY A 42 -4.11 -11.00 -6.64
CA GLY A 42 -4.30 -11.00 -8.09
C GLY A 42 -2.99 -10.76 -8.83
N VAL A 43 -2.81 -11.38 -10.00
CA VAL A 43 -1.63 -11.18 -10.85
C VAL A 43 -2.04 -10.49 -12.14
N VAL A 44 -1.40 -9.37 -12.44
CA VAL A 44 -1.74 -8.52 -13.59
C VAL A 44 -0.51 -8.35 -14.49
N ASN A 45 -0.70 -8.55 -15.79
CA ASN A 45 0.33 -8.29 -16.80
C ASN A 45 0.58 -6.79 -16.96
N VAL A 46 1.84 -6.39 -16.98
CA VAL A 46 2.21 -4.99 -17.26
C VAL A 46 2.00 -4.71 -18.74
N PRO A 47 1.22 -3.67 -19.11
CA PRO A 47 1.05 -3.28 -20.50
C PRO A 47 2.39 -2.79 -21.09
N ASP A 48 2.87 -3.47 -22.13
CA ASP A 48 4.11 -3.11 -22.82
C ASP A 48 3.90 -3.26 -24.34
N GLU A 49 3.58 -2.16 -25.02
CA GLU A 49 3.37 -2.15 -26.47
C GLU A 49 4.65 -2.50 -27.24
N THR A 50 5.82 -2.08 -26.72
CA THR A 50 7.12 -2.32 -27.35
C THR A 50 7.41 -3.82 -27.42
N LEU A 51 7.14 -4.55 -26.33
CA LEU A 51 7.30 -6.00 -26.28
C LEU A 51 6.49 -6.70 -27.39
N PHE A 52 5.22 -6.33 -27.56
CA PHE A 52 4.35 -6.94 -28.57
C PHE A 52 4.75 -6.54 -29.99
N GLN A 53 5.22 -5.31 -30.20
CA GLN A 53 5.72 -4.86 -31.50
C GLN A 53 6.99 -5.62 -31.91
N LEU A 54 7.95 -5.78 -30.99
CA LEU A 54 9.18 -6.54 -31.24
C LEU A 54 8.89 -8.01 -31.52
N ALA A 55 8.01 -8.63 -30.73
CA ALA A 55 7.58 -10.00 -30.97
C ALA A 55 6.97 -10.20 -32.37
N LYS A 56 6.22 -9.21 -32.86
CA LYS A 56 5.65 -9.24 -34.21
C LYS A 56 6.73 -9.13 -35.30
N ILE A 57 7.74 -8.28 -35.11
CA ILE A 57 8.86 -8.11 -36.06
C ILE A 57 9.66 -9.41 -36.16
N GLU A 58 10.01 -10.00 -35.01
CA GLU A 58 10.80 -11.22 -34.89
C GLU A 58 9.97 -12.51 -35.09
N LYS A 59 8.66 -12.39 -35.34
CA LYS A 59 7.72 -13.51 -35.53
C LYS A 59 7.73 -14.52 -34.38
N ILE A 60 7.69 -14.02 -33.15
CA ILE A 60 7.62 -14.82 -31.93
C ILE A 60 6.16 -15.22 -31.66
N ASP A 61 5.87 -16.52 -31.60
CA ASP A 61 4.51 -17.05 -31.40
C ASP A 61 4.01 -16.90 -29.94
N LYS A 62 4.92 -16.89 -28.96
CA LYS A 62 4.59 -16.81 -27.54
C LYS A 62 5.32 -15.66 -26.87
N VAL A 63 4.55 -14.65 -26.46
CA VAL A 63 5.05 -13.50 -25.70
C VAL A 63 4.67 -13.64 -24.24
N THR A 64 5.64 -13.56 -23.34
CA THR A 64 5.41 -13.59 -21.90
C THR A 64 5.65 -12.19 -21.32
N PRO A 65 4.59 -11.43 -21.00
CA PRO A 65 4.76 -10.12 -20.38
C PRO A 65 5.27 -10.24 -18.94
N THR A 66 5.88 -9.16 -18.45
CA THR A 66 6.18 -9.04 -17.02
C THR A 66 4.89 -8.84 -16.22
N THR A 67 4.90 -9.21 -14.95
CA THR A 67 3.71 -9.28 -14.09
C THR A 67 3.92 -8.56 -12.77
N ILE A 68 2.84 -8.01 -12.22
CA ILE A 68 2.77 -7.42 -10.88
C ILE A 68 1.72 -8.18 -10.09
N THR A 69 2.00 -8.47 -8.82
CA THR A 69 1.04 -9.04 -7.89
C THR A 69 0.38 -7.93 -7.09
N PHE A 70 -0.94 -7.85 -7.12
CA PHE A 70 -1.73 -7.00 -6.25
C PHE A 70 -2.30 -7.80 -5.09
N VAL A 71 -2.37 -7.18 -3.91
CA VAL A 71 -2.95 -7.74 -2.70
C VAL A 71 -4.01 -6.76 -2.19
N ASP A 72 -5.28 -7.18 -2.12
CA ASP A 72 -6.34 -6.40 -1.47
C ASP A 72 -6.21 -6.53 0.05
N ILE A 73 -5.80 -5.45 0.70
CA ILE A 73 -5.66 -5.41 2.14
C ILE A 73 -6.95 -4.79 2.68
N ALA A 74 -7.59 -5.48 3.62
CA ALA A 74 -8.86 -5.02 4.15
C ALA A 74 -8.71 -3.62 4.77
N GLY A 75 -9.85 -2.94 4.95
CA GLY A 75 -9.87 -1.57 5.43
C GLY A 75 -9.15 -1.39 6.77
N LEU A 76 -8.13 -0.53 6.78
CA LEU A 76 -7.51 -0.08 8.02
C LEU A 76 -8.46 0.91 8.69
N ILE A 77 -8.73 0.69 9.97
CA ILE A 77 -9.44 1.64 10.82
C ILE A 77 -8.55 2.02 11.99
N LYS A 78 -8.90 3.13 12.63
CA LYS A 78 -8.28 3.57 13.89
C LYS A 78 -8.27 2.42 14.91
N GLY A 79 -7.12 2.18 15.54
CA GLY A 79 -6.92 1.13 16.53
C GLY A 79 -6.39 -0.20 15.96
N ALA A 80 -6.08 -0.30 14.67
CA ALA A 80 -5.47 -1.49 14.07
C ALA A 80 -4.13 -1.87 14.73
N SER A 81 -3.38 -0.87 15.22
CA SER A 81 -2.11 -1.07 15.91
C SER A 81 -2.26 -1.51 17.38
N GLN A 82 -3.44 -1.47 18.01
CA GLN A 82 -3.59 -1.77 19.44
C GLN A 82 -3.56 -3.27 19.79
N GLY A 83 -3.35 -4.15 18.80
CA GLY A 83 -2.96 -5.54 19.02
C GLY A 83 -4.10 -6.51 19.32
N GLU A 84 -5.35 -6.04 19.46
CA GLU A 84 -6.52 -6.89 19.66
C GLU A 84 -7.32 -7.04 18.34
N GLY A 85 -7.32 -8.25 17.77
CA GLY A 85 -8.23 -8.61 16.68
C GLY A 85 -7.70 -8.45 15.24
N LEU A 86 -8.60 -8.10 14.33
CA LEU A 86 -8.44 -8.17 12.87
C LEU A 86 -7.39 -7.18 12.31
N GLY A 87 -7.16 -6.05 13.00
CA GLY A 87 -6.23 -5.00 12.58
C GLY A 87 -4.77 -5.45 12.47
N ASN A 88 -4.31 -6.31 13.39
CA ASN A 88 -2.95 -6.82 13.37
C ASN A 88 -2.71 -7.79 12.19
N GLN A 89 -3.74 -8.54 11.76
CA GLN A 89 -3.68 -9.37 10.56
C GLN A 89 -3.50 -8.51 9.30
N PHE A 90 -4.16 -7.35 9.24
CA PHE A 90 -4.00 -6.43 8.11
C PHE A 90 -2.60 -5.82 8.07
N LEU A 91 -2.06 -5.39 9.20
CA LEU A 91 -0.68 -4.89 9.28
C LEU A 91 0.34 -5.96 8.87
N HIS A 92 0.07 -7.23 9.19
CA HIS A 92 0.90 -8.35 8.73
C HIS A 92 0.92 -8.47 7.21
N HIS A 93 -0.24 -8.43 6.53
CA HIS A 93 -0.30 -8.45 5.07
C HIS A 93 0.45 -7.26 4.43
N ILE A 94 0.41 -6.07 5.05
CA ILE A 94 1.18 -4.92 4.57
C ILE A 94 2.70 -5.18 4.70
N ARG A 95 3.16 -5.91 5.73
CA ARG A 95 4.59 -6.27 5.85
C ARG A 95 5.07 -7.18 4.72
N GLU A 96 4.19 -7.97 4.13
CA GLU A 96 4.51 -8.92 3.05
C GLU A 96 4.54 -8.32 1.65
N VAL A 97 4.07 -7.08 1.46
CA VAL A 97 4.13 -6.38 0.17
C VAL A 97 5.38 -5.52 0.05
N ASP A 98 5.82 -5.24 -1.17
CA ASP A 98 6.98 -4.40 -1.44
C ASP A 98 6.62 -2.91 -1.48
N LEU A 99 5.37 -2.61 -1.86
CA LEU A 99 4.86 -1.27 -2.11
C LEU A 99 3.40 -1.13 -1.68
N ILE A 100 3.03 0.07 -1.27
CA ILE A 100 1.67 0.42 -0.85
C ILE A 100 1.00 1.31 -1.91
N LEU A 101 -0.19 0.91 -2.35
CA LEU A 101 -1.11 1.70 -3.16
C LEU A 101 -2.21 2.21 -2.22
N HIS A 102 -2.13 3.48 -1.83
CA HIS A 102 -3.02 4.06 -0.83
C HIS A 102 -4.21 4.75 -1.51
N LEU A 103 -5.36 4.09 -1.46
CA LEU A 103 -6.60 4.56 -2.04
C LEU A 103 -7.35 5.45 -1.03
N VAL A 104 -7.61 6.69 -1.43
CA VAL A 104 -8.31 7.70 -0.62
C VAL A 104 -9.65 8.03 -1.29
N ARG A 105 -10.74 8.05 -0.51
CA ARG A 105 -12.08 8.30 -1.02
C ARG A 105 -12.31 9.79 -1.27
N PHE A 106 -12.69 10.16 -2.49
CA PHE A 106 -13.13 11.52 -2.86
C PHE A 106 -14.60 11.57 -3.26
N PHE A 107 -15.16 10.45 -3.73
CA PHE A 107 -16.56 10.41 -4.17
C PHE A 107 -17.54 10.45 -2.99
N LYS A 108 -18.65 11.18 -3.19
CA LYS A 108 -19.81 11.16 -2.30
C LYS A 108 -20.85 10.20 -2.86
N ASP A 109 -21.37 9.34 -1.99
CA ASP A 109 -22.48 8.44 -2.33
C ASP A 109 -23.29 8.18 -1.05
N GLU A 110 -24.58 8.49 -1.08
CA GLU A 110 -25.51 8.31 0.04
C GLU A 110 -25.75 6.84 0.38
N LYS A 111 -25.52 5.92 -0.57
CA LYS A 111 -25.68 4.48 -0.37
C LYS A 111 -24.45 3.84 0.27
N VAL A 112 -23.30 4.52 0.27
CA VAL A 112 -22.03 3.99 0.74
C VAL A 112 -21.62 4.67 2.04
N ALA A 113 -21.86 4.00 3.17
CA ALA A 113 -21.50 4.47 4.50
C ALA A 113 -20.00 4.82 4.60
N HIS A 114 -19.71 5.90 5.30
CA HIS A 114 -18.35 6.32 5.64
C HIS A 114 -18.07 6.07 7.12
N VAL A 115 -16.82 5.79 7.48
CA VAL A 115 -16.43 5.54 8.89
C VAL A 115 -16.63 6.78 9.75
N HIS A 116 -16.39 7.95 9.15
CA HIS A 116 -16.62 9.27 9.75
C HIS A 116 -17.92 9.88 9.21
N ALA A 117 -18.54 10.78 9.98
CA ALA A 117 -19.79 11.44 9.61
C ALA A 117 -19.69 12.28 8.33
N LYS A 118 -18.48 12.70 7.95
CA LYS A 118 -18.17 13.43 6.72
C LYS A 118 -16.99 12.74 6.04
N ILE A 119 -16.96 12.81 4.71
CA ILE A 119 -15.80 12.40 3.91
C ILE A 119 -14.78 13.54 3.94
N ASP A 120 -13.58 13.23 4.42
CA ASP A 120 -12.45 14.15 4.45
C ASP A 120 -11.19 13.39 4.00
N PRO A 121 -10.76 13.55 2.73
CA PRO A 121 -9.62 12.83 2.18
C PRO A 121 -8.30 13.03 2.94
N GLU A 122 -8.11 14.21 3.55
CA GLU A 122 -6.89 14.50 4.31
C GLU A 122 -6.90 13.78 5.66
N GLU A 123 -8.04 13.79 6.35
CA GLU A 123 -8.23 13.05 7.60
C GLU A 123 -8.14 11.54 7.35
N ASP A 124 -8.76 11.03 6.29
CA ASP A 124 -8.73 9.61 5.93
C ASP A 124 -7.29 9.12 5.69
N LEU A 125 -6.51 9.92 4.95
CA LEU A 125 -5.08 9.66 4.73
C LEU A 125 -4.30 9.69 6.04
N ALA A 126 -4.57 10.68 6.90
CA ALA A 126 -3.90 10.84 8.18
C ALA A 126 -4.15 9.63 9.09
N VAL A 127 -5.40 9.16 9.20
CA VAL A 127 -5.78 8.00 10.02
C VAL A 127 -4.97 6.77 9.63
N VAL A 128 -4.91 6.44 8.34
CA VAL A 128 -4.16 5.27 7.87
C VAL A 128 -2.66 5.44 8.13
N ASN A 129 -2.09 6.62 7.87
CA ASN A 129 -0.67 6.88 8.12
C ASN A 129 -0.30 6.80 9.60
N GLU A 130 -1.14 7.32 10.49
CA GLU A 130 -0.97 7.24 11.94
C GLU A 130 -0.94 5.78 12.41
N GLU A 131 -1.82 4.93 11.91
CA GLU A 131 -1.83 3.50 12.25
C GLU A 131 -0.54 2.79 11.82
N LEU A 132 -0.02 3.11 10.63
CA LEU A 132 1.26 2.55 10.15
C LEU A 132 2.44 3.03 11.03
N LEU A 133 2.45 4.31 11.42
CA LEU A 133 3.46 4.88 12.31
C LEU A 133 3.41 4.24 13.70
N LEU A 134 2.22 4.10 14.29
CA LEU A 134 2.03 3.48 15.59
C LEU A 134 2.49 2.02 15.61
N ALA A 135 2.16 1.25 14.55
CA ALA A 135 2.60 -0.13 14.41
C ALA A 135 4.14 -0.26 14.33
N ASP A 136 4.81 0.67 13.64
CA ASP A 136 6.26 0.70 13.59
C ASP A 136 6.89 1.12 14.92
N LEU A 137 6.33 2.12 15.62
CA LEU A 137 6.77 2.55 16.95
C LEU A 137 6.71 1.39 17.96
N GLN A 138 5.63 0.63 17.97
CA GLN A 138 5.49 -0.56 18.82
C GLN A 138 6.51 -1.65 18.45
N SER A 139 6.74 -1.87 17.15
CA SER A 139 7.71 -2.86 16.67
C SER A 139 9.14 -2.51 17.12
N LEU A 140 9.51 -1.24 17.00
CA LEU A 140 10.81 -0.73 17.47
C LEU A 140 10.95 -0.82 18.99
N GLU A 141 9.88 -0.56 19.74
CA GLU A 141 9.90 -0.67 21.20
C GLU A 141 10.15 -2.10 21.65
N LYS A 142 9.43 -3.06 21.04
CA LYS A 142 9.59 -4.48 21.33
C LYS A 142 11.01 -4.93 21.04
N LYS A 143 11.55 -4.58 19.86
CA LYS A 143 12.91 -4.93 19.42
C LYS A 143 13.97 -4.43 20.42
N SER A 144 13.83 -3.19 20.88
CA SER A 144 14.76 -2.58 21.85
C SER A 144 14.74 -3.26 23.23
N LYS A 145 13.59 -3.83 23.64
CA LYS A 145 13.45 -4.50 24.94
C LYS A 145 13.83 -5.98 24.92
N THR A 146 13.62 -6.68 23.80
CA THR A 146 13.71 -8.16 23.77
C THR A 146 15.00 -8.72 23.17
N GLU A 147 15.79 -7.92 22.46
CA GLU A 147 16.96 -8.42 21.73
C GLU A 147 18.26 -7.77 22.18
N LYS A 148 19.35 -8.55 22.15
CA LYS A 148 20.71 -8.03 22.32
C LYS A 148 21.12 -7.29 21.06
N ILE A 149 20.85 -5.99 21.03
CA ILE A 149 21.31 -5.08 19.99
C ILE A 149 22.53 -4.28 20.47
N SER A 150 23.40 -3.88 19.54
CA SER A 150 24.57 -3.06 19.87
C SER A 150 24.15 -1.66 20.32
N THR A 151 25.01 -0.95 21.04
CA THR A 151 24.77 0.44 21.46
C THR A 151 24.49 1.35 20.27
N GLU A 152 25.18 1.14 19.15
CA GLU A 152 24.98 1.88 17.89
C GLU A 152 23.61 1.61 17.28
N GLN A 153 23.19 0.34 17.22
CA GLN A 153 21.84 -0.03 16.74
C GLN A 153 20.75 0.55 17.62
N GLN A 154 20.94 0.58 18.94
CA GLN A 154 20.00 1.18 19.89
C GLN A 154 19.87 2.70 19.67
N GLN A 155 20.97 3.40 19.43
CA GLN A 155 20.96 4.83 19.11
C GLN A 155 20.22 5.09 17.80
N LEU A 156 20.46 4.27 16.77
CA LEU A 156 19.75 4.35 15.49
C LEU A 156 18.25 4.08 15.65
N ILE A 157 17.84 3.08 16.43
CA ILE A 157 16.44 2.81 16.73
C ILE A 157 15.80 4.02 17.41
N ASN A 158 16.46 4.64 18.39
CA ASN A 158 15.95 5.83 19.07
C ASN A 158 15.79 7.01 18.10
N LYS A 159 16.80 7.26 17.25
CA LYS A 159 16.75 8.26 16.17
C LYS A 159 15.54 8.06 15.25
N VAL A 160 15.27 6.81 14.83
CA VAL A 160 14.10 6.51 13.99
C VAL A 160 12.79 6.66 14.77
N ARG A 161 12.72 6.24 16.04
CA ARG A 161 11.52 6.45 16.88
C ARG A 161 11.18 7.93 17.02
N ASP A 162 12.17 8.78 17.28
CA ASP A 162 11.97 10.22 17.42
C ASP A 162 11.49 10.87 16.11
N TRP A 163 11.93 10.35 14.97
CA TRP A 163 11.44 10.75 13.66
C TRP A 163 9.98 10.35 13.43
N LEU A 164 9.62 9.11 13.74
CA LEU A 164 8.24 8.61 13.61
C LEU A 164 7.28 9.36 14.55
N ASN A 165 7.70 9.69 15.77
CA ASN A 165 6.92 10.48 16.73
C ASN A 165 6.59 11.91 16.24
N GLN A 166 7.32 12.43 15.25
CA GLN A 166 7.01 13.70 14.60
C GLN A 166 5.96 13.56 13.48
N GLY A 167 5.35 12.38 13.32
CA GLY A 167 4.39 12.09 12.24
C GLY A 167 5.04 11.83 10.89
N LYS A 168 6.37 11.64 10.82
CA LYS A 168 7.12 11.48 9.57
C LYS A 168 7.41 10.02 9.29
N GLN A 169 7.29 9.59 8.04
CA GLN A 169 7.49 8.19 7.66
C GLN A 169 8.97 7.79 7.68
N ALA A 170 9.29 6.52 8.01
CA ALA A 170 10.67 6.02 7.98
C ALA A 170 11.32 6.09 6.58
N SER A 171 10.54 6.07 5.50
CA SER A 171 11.03 6.25 4.13
C SER A 171 11.67 7.63 3.88
N GLN A 172 11.32 8.62 4.70
CA GLN A 172 11.73 10.03 4.55
C GLN A 172 12.95 10.40 5.39
N ILE A 173 13.39 9.53 6.31
CA ILE A 173 14.55 9.83 7.16
C ILE A 173 15.85 9.70 6.37
N PHE A 174 16.76 10.67 6.57
CA PHE A 174 18.10 10.59 5.99
C PHE A 174 18.97 9.64 6.82
N LEU A 175 19.43 8.57 6.18
CA LEU A 175 20.25 7.52 6.77
C LEU A 175 21.48 7.25 5.91
N THR A 176 22.58 6.88 6.53
CA THR A 176 23.75 6.32 5.83
C THR A 176 23.38 4.97 5.20
N ASN A 177 24.23 4.47 4.29
CA ASN A 177 24.00 3.17 3.65
C ASN A 177 23.94 2.03 4.69
N GLU A 178 24.82 2.07 5.69
CA GLU A 178 24.87 1.08 6.76
C GLU A 178 23.64 1.15 7.68
N GLU A 179 23.25 2.36 8.09
CA GLU A 179 22.01 2.58 8.85
C GLU A 179 20.79 2.07 8.07
N ARG A 180 20.74 2.33 6.76
CA ARG A 180 19.63 1.90 5.89
C ARG A 180 19.55 0.38 5.78
N GLU A 181 20.67 -0.31 5.65
CA GLU A 181 20.68 -1.78 5.61
C GLU A 181 20.15 -2.37 6.92
N PHE A 182 20.56 -1.82 8.08
CA PHE A 182 20.00 -2.24 9.36
C PHE A 182 18.49 -1.98 9.45
N ILE A 183 18.03 -0.77 9.08
CA ILE A 183 16.59 -0.42 9.14
C ILE A 183 15.74 -1.32 8.22
N LYS A 184 16.25 -1.73 7.06
CA LYS A 184 15.56 -2.72 6.21
C LYS A 184 15.29 -4.03 6.94
N THR A 185 16.22 -4.50 7.79
CA THR A 185 16.02 -5.75 8.55
C THR A 185 14.88 -5.68 9.57
N LEU A 186 14.47 -4.47 9.97
CA LEU A 186 13.38 -4.27 10.92
C LEU A 186 11.99 -4.38 10.26
N ASN A 187 11.93 -4.47 8.92
CA ASN A 187 10.72 -4.61 8.11
C ASN A 187 9.60 -3.63 8.52
N LEU A 188 9.97 -2.37 8.75
CA LEU A 188 9.04 -1.30 9.13
C LEU A 188 8.08 -0.98 7.97
N LEU A 189 6.80 -0.79 8.27
CA LEU A 189 5.74 -0.49 7.30
C LEU A 189 6.00 0.83 6.57
N THR A 190 6.38 1.85 7.32
CA THR A 190 6.58 3.22 6.82
C THR A 190 7.88 3.41 6.04
N THR A 191 8.71 2.36 5.88
CA THR A 191 9.84 2.37 4.94
C THR A 191 9.42 2.09 3.50
N LYS A 192 8.25 1.46 3.31
CA LYS A 192 7.74 1.11 1.98
C LYS A 192 7.34 2.38 1.22
N LYS A 193 7.54 2.37 -0.09
CA LYS A 193 7.05 3.45 -0.95
C LYS A 193 5.52 3.41 -0.96
N GLN A 194 4.90 4.59 -0.98
CA GLN A 194 3.44 4.74 -1.06
C GLN A 194 3.08 5.54 -2.30
N PHE A 195 2.11 5.05 -3.08
CA PHE A 195 1.46 5.81 -4.14
C PHE A 195 0.05 6.18 -3.70
N LEU A 196 -0.23 7.48 -3.62
CA LEU A 196 -1.57 7.99 -3.31
C LEU A 196 -2.45 7.94 -4.56
N ILE A 197 -3.67 7.45 -4.39
CA ILE A 197 -4.69 7.39 -5.44
C ILE A 197 -5.99 7.97 -4.91
N ALA A 198 -6.54 8.95 -5.63
CA ALA A 198 -7.89 9.47 -5.39
C ALA A 198 -8.93 8.58 -6.06
N ASN A 199 -9.82 7.98 -5.29
CA ASN A 199 -11.02 7.36 -5.83
C ASN A 199 -12.14 8.39 -5.96
N ILE A 200 -12.40 8.83 -7.18
CA ILE A 200 -13.34 9.91 -7.53
C ILE A 200 -14.64 9.33 -8.08
N GLY A 201 -15.69 10.17 -8.17
CA GLY A 201 -16.92 9.76 -8.83
C GLY A 201 -16.83 9.75 -10.35
N GLU A 202 -17.72 9.00 -11.01
CA GLU A 202 -17.74 8.91 -12.49
C GLU A 202 -17.85 10.28 -13.15
N GLU A 203 -18.68 11.17 -12.60
CA GLU A 203 -18.86 12.54 -13.11
C GLU A 203 -17.61 13.42 -12.97
N GLU A 204 -16.64 12.99 -12.17
CA GLU A 204 -15.41 13.74 -11.90
C GLU A 204 -14.24 13.29 -12.78
N ILE A 205 -14.40 12.27 -13.63
CA ILE A 205 -13.30 11.68 -14.40
C ILE A 205 -12.63 12.66 -15.38
N ASN A 206 -13.39 13.65 -15.84
CA ASN A 206 -12.92 14.70 -16.75
C ASN A 206 -12.53 16.00 -16.02
N GLN A 207 -12.56 16.01 -14.69
CA GLN A 207 -12.18 17.16 -13.88
C GLN A 207 -10.67 17.17 -13.62
N PRO A 208 -10.11 18.31 -13.17
CA PRO A 208 -8.70 18.38 -12.77
C PRO A 208 -8.35 17.32 -11.73
N ALA A 209 -7.11 16.84 -11.79
CA ALA A 209 -6.59 15.88 -10.84
C ALA A 209 -6.78 16.38 -9.40
N LYS A 210 -7.12 15.46 -8.50
CA LYS A 210 -7.25 15.78 -7.08
C LYS A 210 -5.90 16.10 -6.48
N GLU A 211 -5.92 16.90 -5.42
CA GLU A 211 -4.75 17.26 -4.64
C GLU A 211 -4.92 16.79 -3.21
N ILE A 212 -3.83 16.29 -2.61
CA ILE A 212 -3.69 16.12 -1.17
C ILE A 212 -2.36 16.73 -0.77
N ASN A 213 -2.33 17.53 0.31
CA ASN A 213 -1.12 18.20 0.77
C ASN A 213 -0.38 18.98 -0.34
N ARG A 214 -1.15 19.61 -1.26
CA ARG A 214 -0.65 20.36 -2.43
C ARG A 214 0.15 19.52 -3.43
N GLN A 215 -0.08 18.21 -3.46
CA GLN A 215 0.48 17.31 -4.47
C GLN A 215 -0.65 16.72 -5.30
N LEU A 216 -0.50 16.79 -6.63
CA LEU A 216 -1.40 16.13 -7.56
C LEU A 216 -1.31 14.62 -7.38
N ILE A 217 -2.47 13.97 -7.25
CA ILE A 217 -2.55 12.52 -7.09
C ILE A 217 -3.31 11.89 -8.25
N LEU A 218 -2.91 10.67 -8.59
CA LEU A 218 -3.57 9.90 -9.65
C LEU A 218 -5.03 9.67 -9.26
N SER A 219 -5.94 10.00 -10.15
CA SER A 219 -7.37 9.79 -9.93
C SER A 219 -7.83 8.52 -10.67
N VAL A 220 -8.62 7.70 -9.99
CA VAL A 220 -9.29 6.52 -10.55
C VAL A 220 -10.77 6.59 -10.21
N CYS A 221 -11.60 5.97 -11.04
CA CYS A 221 -13.00 5.75 -10.72
C CYS A 221 -13.20 4.26 -10.46
N ALA A 222 -13.41 3.92 -9.19
CA ALA A 222 -13.70 2.57 -8.72
C ALA A 222 -14.80 2.67 -7.65
N GLN A 223 -15.98 3.16 -8.05
CA GLN A 223 -17.14 3.26 -7.17
C GLN A 223 -17.65 1.86 -6.77
N LEU A 224 -18.17 1.76 -5.55
CA LEU A 224 -18.64 0.52 -4.93
C LEU A 224 -20.03 0.11 -5.43
#